data_AF-A0A0G8CAZ0-F1
#
_entry.id   AF-A0A0G8CAZ0-F1
#
_cell.length_a   1.000
_cell.length_b   1.000
_cell.length_c   1.000
_cell.angle_alpha   90.00
_cell.angle_beta   90.00
_cell.angle_gamma   90.00
#
_symmetry.space_group_name_H-M   'P 1'
#
loop_
_entity.id
_entity.type
_entity.pdbx_description
1 polymer ?
#
loop_
_entity_poly.entity_id
_entity_poly.type
_entity_poly.pdbx_seq_one_letter_code
_entity_poly.pdbx_strand_id
1 'polypeptide(L)'
;MVKTKLKKLMLSSLCAGALILSAACGNNETNVGEEKDKQGHTPREIMLDFVKADLQRDHKTILKLVVDGEKDTILDKNQGPKNNLSYKDYKVKEYVVDKDTIMYNFISKKPPKNIDKEIKWIRVVRTDKGFKVRSYASPYRNEIDEVANTKPTNEFSSED
;
A
#
# COMPACT_ATOMS: atom_id res chain seq x y z
N MET A 1 -15.17 -22.16 68.69
CA MET A 1 -16.58 -22.24 68.26
C MET A 1 -16.97 -20.91 67.62
N VAL A 2 -17.44 -20.99 66.38
CA VAL A 2 -17.86 -20.00 65.37
C VAL A 2 -18.37 -18.62 65.86
N LYS A 3 -17.93 -17.55 65.17
CA LYS A 3 -18.83 -16.60 64.45
C LYS A 3 -18.06 -15.61 63.56
N THR A 4 -17.76 -16.04 62.35
CA THR A 4 -17.43 -15.19 61.19
C THR A 4 -18.73 -14.56 60.67
N LYS A 5 -18.76 -13.23 60.48
CA LYS A 5 -19.80 -12.56 59.67
C LYS A 5 -19.15 -11.88 58.47
N LEU A 6 -19.27 -12.55 57.33
CA LEU A 6 -18.93 -12.08 55.98
C LEU A 6 -19.77 -10.83 55.65
N LYS A 7 -19.13 -9.71 55.27
CA LYS A 7 -19.82 -8.58 54.65
C LYS A 7 -20.05 -8.88 53.17
N LYS A 8 -21.30 -8.67 52.76
CA LYS A 8 -21.83 -8.73 51.38
C LYS A 8 -21.04 -7.79 50.47
N LEU A 9 -20.37 -8.32 49.46
CA LEU A 9 -19.89 -7.55 48.30
C LEU A 9 -20.66 -8.09 47.09
N MET A 10 -21.58 -7.25 46.59
CA MET A 10 -22.40 -7.52 45.42
C MET A 10 -21.48 -7.56 44.19
N LEU A 11 -21.41 -8.74 43.57
CA LEU A 11 -20.75 -8.94 42.29
C LEU A 11 -21.71 -8.47 41.19
N SER A 12 -21.60 -7.22 40.76
CA SER A 12 -22.34 -6.74 39.59
C SER A 12 -21.64 -7.22 38.33
N SER A 13 -22.21 -8.28 37.75
CA SER A 13 -21.93 -8.84 36.43
C SER A 13 -21.78 -7.76 35.37
N LEU A 14 -20.55 -7.59 34.87
CA LEU A 14 -20.26 -6.85 33.66
C LEU A 14 -19.99 -7.88 32.55
N CYS A 15 -21.05 -8.54 32.08
CA CYS A 15 -21.01 -9.27 30.81
C CYS A 15 -20.96 -8.23 29.69
N ALA A 16 -19.76 -7.72 29.41
CA ALA A 16 -19.48 -7.04 28.16
C ALA A 16 -19.66 -8.08 27.04
N GLY A 17 -20.73 -7.91 26.27
CA GLY A 17 -21.00 -8.71 25.09
C GLY A 17 -19.81 -8.62 24.14
N ALA A 18 -19.00 -9.68 24.11
CA ALA A 18 -18.11 -9.93 23.01
C ALA A 18 -19.00 -10.11 21.77
N LEU A 19 -19.04 -9.08 20.93
CA LEU A 19 -19.45 -9.20 19.53
C LEU A 19 -18.47 -10.18 18.88
N ILE A 20 -18.78 -11.47 18.98
CA ILE A 20 -18.16 -12.49 18.14
C ILE A 20 -18.78 -12.28 16.78
N LEU A 21 -18.17 -11.42 15.97
CA LEU A 21 -18.30 -11.51 14.53
C LEU A 21 -17.73 -12.88 14.16
N SER A 22 -18.63 -13.85 14.04
CA SER A 22 -18.38 -15.08 13.32
C SER A 22 -18.11 -14.70 11.87
N ALA A 23 -16.86 -14.36 11.56
CA ALA A 23 -16.36 -14.47 10.21
C ALA A 23 -16.32 -15.97 9.90
N ALA A 24 -17.43 -16.46 9.37
CA ALA A 24 -17.47 -17.76 8.72
C ALA A 24 -16.38 -17.78 7.65
N CYS A 25 -15.53 -18.80 7.72
CA CYS A 25 -14.56 -19.15 6.70
C CYS A 25 -15.29 -19.45 5.39
N GLY A 26 -15.45 -18.43 4.54
CA GLY A 26 -15.57 -18.60 3.11
C GLY A 26 -14.22 -18.22 2.52
N ASN A 27 -13.60 -19.12 1.76
CA ASN A 27 -12.39 -18.84 0.98
C ASN A 27 -12.69 -17.83 -0.14
N ASN A 28 -12.98 -16.58 0.22
CA ASN A 28 -12.80 -15.45 -0.67
C ASN A 28 -11.36 -15.00 -0.41
N GLU A 29 -10.41 -15.46 -1.22
CA GLU A 29 -9.11 -14.81 -1.28
C GLU A 29 -9.38 -13.34 -1.67
N THR A 30 -9.24 -12.42 -0.71
CA THR A 30 -9.43 -11.00 -0.96
C THR A 30 -8.35 -10.56 -1.95
N ASN A 31 -8.78 -10.02 -3.08
CA ASN A 31 -7.86 -9.49 -4.07
C ASN A 31 -7.02 -8.37 -3.43
N VAL A 32 -5.73 -8.31 -3.80
CA VAL A 32 -4.77 -7.33 -3.29
C VAL A 32 -5.29 -5.88 -3.32
N GLY A 33 -6.13 -5.50 -4.29
CA GLY A 33 -6.67 -4.14 -4.44
C GLY A 33 -7.64 -3.67 -3.35
N GLU A 34 -8.19 -4.56 -2.53
CA GLU A 34 -9.29 -4.24 -1.59
C GLU A 34 -8.88 -4.34 -0.11
N GLU A 35 -7.63 -4.68 0.19
CA GLU A 35 -7.18 -4.97 1.54
C GLU A 35 -6.08 -4.04 2.05
N LYS A 36 -5.90 -4.10 3.37
CA LYS A 36 -4.80 -3.45 4.09
C LYS A 36 -3.85 -4.52 4.61
N ASP A 37 -2.56 -4.24 4.58
CA ASP A 37 -1.57 -5.09 5.22
C ASP A 37 -1.62 -5.00 6.76
N LYS A 38 -0.73 -5.75 7.43
CA LYS A 38 -0.64 -5.78 8.90
C LYS A 38 -0.28 -4.42 9.52
N GLN A 39 0.30 -3.51 8.73
CA GLN A 39 0.61 -2.14 9.14
C GLN A 39 -0.54 -1.16 8.84
N GLY A 40 -1.61 -1.62 8.18
CA GLY A 40 -2.77 -0.81 7.84
C GLY A 40 -2.64 -0.07 6.50
N HIS A 41 -1.62 -0.38 5.69
CA HIS A 41 -1.39 0.23 4.39
C HIS A 41 -2.07 -0.56 3.27
N THR A 42 -2.64 0.15 2.32
CA THR A 42 -3.14 -0.39 1.05
C THR A 42 -2.03 -0.41 0.00
N PRO A 43 -2.11 -1.25 -1.05
CA PRO A 43 -1.15 -1.20 -2.15
C PRO A 43 -1.15 0.15 -2.88
N ARG A 44 -2.30 0.83 -2.91
CA ARG A 44 -2.46 2.17 -3.48
C ARG A 44 -1.60 3.19 -2.75
N GLU A 45 -1.65 3.20 -1.42
CA GLU A 45 -0.84 4.10 -0.60
C GLU A 45 0.65 3.84 -0.83
N ILE A 46 1.08 2.57 -0.88
CA ILE A 46 2.48 2.21 -1.18
C ILE A 46 2.92 2.72 -2.56
N MET A 47 2.07 2.59 -3.58
CA MET A 47 2.36 3.12 -4.91
C MET A 47 2.49 4.64 -4.91
N LEU A 48 1.57 5.36 -4.26
CA LEU A 48 1.60 6.82 -4.19
C LEU A 48 2.82 7.34 -3.39
N ASP A 49 3.16 6.68 -2.29
CA ASP A 49 4.35 6.99 -1.50
C ASP A 49 5.63 6.78 -2.33
N PHE A 50 5.68 5.73 -3.16
CA PHE A 50 6.79 5.49 -4.07
C PHE A 50 6.89 6.58 -5.14
N VAL A 51 5.79 6.94 -5.82
CA VAL A 51 5.77 8.02 -6.82
C VAL A 51 6.26 9.33 -6.23
N LYS A 52 5.82 9.66 -5.01
CA LYS A 52 6.25 10.86 -4.29
C LYS A 52 7.73 10.80 -3.95
N ALA A 53 8.21 9.68 -3.40
CA ALA A 53 9.61 9.52 -3.02
C ALA A 53 10.53 9.64 -4.25
N ASP A 54 10.15 9.06 -5.39
CA ASP A 54 10.89 9.17 -6.64
C ASP A 54 10.94 10.62 -7.17
N LEU A 55 9.80 11.31 -7.19
CA LEU A 55 9.75 12.74 -7.55
C LEU A 55 10.66 13.60 -6.65
N GLN A 56 10.72 13.27 -5.36
CA GLN A 56 11.53 13.97 -4.38
C GLN A 56 13.00 13.52 -4.36
N ARG A 57 13.36 12.49 -5.14
CA ARG A 57 14.66 11.80 -5.08
C ARG A 57 15.00 11.33 -3.66
N ASP A 58 14.00 10.90 -2.90
CA ASP A 58 14.14 10.36 -1.54
C ASP A 58 14.50 8.87 -1.59
N HIS A 59 15.77 8.59 -1.83
CA HIS A 59 16.30 7.23 -1.96
C HIS A 59 16.07 6.41 -0.69
N LYS A 60 16.20 7.03 0.49
CA LYS A 60 15.97 6.37 1.78
C LYS A 60 14.55 5.86 1.90
N THR A 61 13.56 6.61 1.41
CA THR A 61 12.15 6.16 1.41
C THR A 61 11.90 5.11 0.33
N ILE A 62 12.43 5.28 -0.89
CA ILE A 62 12.33 4.29 -1.97
C ILE A 62 12.84 2.91 -1.51
N LEU A 63 14.01 2.86 -0.86
CA LEU A 63 14.61 1.63 -0.37
C LEU A 63 13.75 0.89 0.66
N LYS A 64 12.89 1.60 1.39
CA LYS A 64 11.94 0.98 2.32
C LYS A 64 10.70 0.45 1.62
N LEU A 65 10.31 1.05 0.50
CA LEU A 65 9.09 0.71 -0.24
C LEU A 65 9.33 -0.42 -1.24
N VAL A 66 10.57 -0.62 -1.70
CA VAL A 66 10.93 -1.63 -2.69
C VAL A 66 11.26 -2.98 -2.03
N VAL A 67 10.87 -4.08 -2.68
CA VAL A 67 11.27 -5.45 -2.28
C VAL A 67 12.79 -5.55 -2.26
N ASP A 68 13.35 -6.06 -1.16
CA ASP A 68 14.80 -6.19 -0.96
C ASP A 68 15.58 -4.87 -1.14
N GLY A 69 14.93 -3.71 -1.03
CA GLY A 69 15.58 -2.41 -1.20
C GLY A 69 16.75 -2.21 -0.24
N GLU A 70 16.74 -2.80 0.96
CA GLU A 70 17.88 -2.77 1.88
C GLU A 70 19.17 -3.39 1.31
N LYS A 71 19.06 -4.22 0.26
CA LYS A 71 20.20 -4.87 -0.42
C LYS A 71 20.64 -4.09 -1.66
N ASP A 72 19.91 -3.06 -2.09
CA ASP A 72 20.26 -2.24 -3.24
C ASP A 72 21.49 -1.38 -2.92
N THR A 73 22.48 -1.41 -3.82
CA THR A 73 23.75 -0.68 -3.67
C THR A 73 23.85 0.55 -4.57
N ILE A 74 22.86 0.77 -5.43
CA ILE A 74 22.80 1.87 -6.40
C ILE A 74 22.23 3.12 -5.70
N LEU A 75 21.22 2.95 -4.86
CA LEU A 75 20.58 4.05 -4.15
C LEU A 75 21.28 4.38 -2.82
N ASP A 76 21.44 5.68 -2.54
CA ASP A 76 21.99 6.15 -1.28
C ASP A 76 21.00 5.99 -0.11
N LYS A 77 21.26 5.04 0.78
CA LYS A 77 20.47 4.76 1.99
C LYS A 77 20.29 5.93 2.95
N ASN A 78 21.15 6.95 2.88
CA ASN A 78 21.10 8.12 3.74
C ASN A 78 20.48 9.34 3.06
N GLN A 79 20.24 9.28 1.76
CA GLN A 79 19.64 10.39 1.01
C GLN A 79 18.13 10.45 1.27
N GLY A 80 17.72 11.43 2.07
CA GLY A 80 16.33 11.85 2.20
C GLY A 80 15.84 12.68 1.00
N PRO A 81 14.65 13.31 1.11
CA PRO A 81 14.08 14.09 0.02
C PRO A 81 14.96 15.29 -0.34
N LYS A 82 15.18 15.51 -1.64
CA LYS A 82 15.95 16.64 -2.20
C LYS A 82 15.08 17.86 -2.50
N ASN A 83 13.77 17.69 -2.52
CA ASN A 83 12.81 18.75 -2.81
C ASN A 83 11.44 18.43 -2.16
N ASN A 84 10.53 19.40 -2.20
CA ASN A 84 9.16 19.27 -1.66
C ASN A 84 8.10 19.19 -2.76
N LEU A 85 8.48 18.70 -3.95
CA LEU A 85 7.56 18.60 -5.08
C LEU A 85 6.50 17.52 -4.83
N SER A 86 5.35 17.70 -5.49
CA SER A 86 4.23 16.76 -5.48
C SER A 86 3.45 16.86 -6.78
N TYR A 87 2.91 15.74 -7.24
CA TYR A 87 1.94 15.71 -8.33
C TYR A 87 0.57 16.13 -7.80
N LYS A 88 0.10 17.32 -8.22
CA LYS A 88 -1.20 17.86 -7.79
C LYS A 88 -2.38 17.35 -8.62
N ASP A 89 -2.14 16.99 -9.87
CA ASP A 89 -3.16 16.51 -10.80
C ASP A 89 -2.64 15.29 -11.54
N TYR A 90 -3.26 14.15 -11.27
CA TYR A 90 -2.89 12.86 -11.85
C TYR A 90 -4.12 11.97 -12.06
N LYS A 91 -3.94 10.95 -12.89
CA LYS A 91 -4.87 9.82 -13.04
C LYS A 91 -4.10 8.53 -12.88
N VAL A 92 -4.71 7.55 -12.23
CA VAL A 92 -4.16 6.22 -12.06
C VAL A 92 -5.14 5.19 -12.59
N LYS A 93 -4.61 4.25 -13.38
CA LYS A 93 -5.32 3.02 -13.73
C LYS A 93 -4.73 1.87 -12.93
N GLU A 94 -5.60 1.08 -12.32
CA GLU A 94 -5.27 -0.06 -11.48
C GLU A 94 -5.62 -1.37 -12.20
N TYR A 95 -4.70 -2.33 -12.15
CA TYR A 95 -4.83 -3.63 -12.79
C TYR A 95 -4.47 -4.71 -11.78
N VAL A 96 -5.46 -5.41 -11.22
CA VAL A 96 -5.20 -6.59 -10.40
C VAL A 96 -4.72 -7.70 -11.33
N VAL A 97 -3.47 -8.14 -11.14
CA VAL A 97 -2.83 -9.16 -11.99
C VAL A 97 -3.13 -10.55 -11.44
N ASP A 98 -2.98 -10.70 -10.13
CA ASP A 98 -3.27 -11.93 -9.38
C ASP A 98 -3.56 -11.56 -7.91
N LYS A 99 -3.69 -12.56 -7.04
CA LYS A 99 -4.03 -12.36 -5.62
C LYS A 99 -2.98 -11.61 -4.80
N ASP A 100 -1.74 -11.59 -5.28
CA ASP A 100 -0.59 -10.98 -4.61
C ASP A 100 -0.02 -9.79 -5.38
N THR A 101 -0.42 -9.60 -6.64
CA THR A 101 0.15 -8.60 -7.54
C THR A 101 -0.89 -7.63 -8.05
N ILE A 102 -0.56 -6.34 -7.97
CA ILE A 102 -1.29 -5.27 -8.63
C ILE A 102 -0.34 -4.37 -9.42
N MET A 103 -0.78 -3.94 -10.59
CA MET A 103 -0.03 -3.03 -11.45
C MET A 103 -0.77 -1.72 -11.62
N TYR A 104 -0.02 -0.62 -11.54
CA TYR A 104 -0.54 0.73 -11.67
C TYR A 104 0.07 1.42 -12.88
N ASN A 105 -0.76 2.14 -13.62
CA ASN A 105 -0.33 3.13 -14.59
C ASN A 105 -0.64 4.52 -14.04
N PHE A 106 0.37 5.17 -13.48
CA PHE A 106 0.30 6.54 -12.98
C PHE A 106 0.58 7.52 -14.12
N ILE A 107 -0.34 8.45 -14.36
CA ILE A 107 -0.26 9.44 -15.42
C ILE A 107 -0.36 10.83 -14.79
N SER A 108 0.73 11.58 -14.80
CA SER A 108 0.69 12.99 -14.41
C SER A 108 -0.06 13.80 -15.49
N LYS A 109 -1.07 14.56 -15.08
CA LYS A 109 -1.78 15.49 -15.97
C LYS A 109 -1.11 16.85 -15.98
N LYS A 110 -0.74 17.33 -14.79
CA LYS A 110 -0.04 18.61 -14.57
C LYS A 110 1.19 18.40 -13.67
N PRO A 111 2.35 18.07 -14.26
CA PRO A 111 3.58 17.89 -13.50
C PRO A 111 4.05 19.21 -12.86
N PRO A 112 4.91 19.17 -11.83
CA PRO A 112 5.56 20.37 -11.30
C PRO A 112 6.33 21.13 -12.38
N LYS A 113 6.57 22.44 -12.15
CA LYS A 113 7.29 23.29 -13.09
C LYS A 113 8.67 22.71 -13.40
N ASN A 114 9.04 22.67 -14.69
CA ASN A 114 10.29 22.10 -15.21
C ASN A 114 10.40 20.56 -15.09
N ILE A 115 9.27 19.86 -14.97
CA ILE A 115 9.20 18.41 -15.07
C ILE A 115 8.24 18.07 -16.21
N ASP A 116 8.64 17.14 -17.06
CA ASP A 116 7.81 16.68 -18.17
C ASP A 116 6.62 15.87 -17.66
N LYS A 117 5.61 15.71 -18.53
CA LYS A 117 4.54 14.76 -18.24
C LYS A 117 5.15 13.37 -18.09
N GLU A 118 4.89 12.79 -16.94
CA GLU A 118 5.37 11.48 -16.57
C GLU A 118 4.25 10.44 -16.63
N ILE A 119 4.58 9.29 -17.22
CA ILE A 119 3.81 8.05 -17.18
C ILE A 119 4.70 7.02 -16.49
N LYS A 120 4.26 6.49 -15.36
CA LYS A 120 4.98 5.45 -14.62
C LYS A 120 4.13 4.18 -14.52
N TRP A 121 4.74 3.06 -14.87
CA TRP A 121 4.21 1.74 -14.55
C TRP A 121 4.86 1.24 -13.27
N ILE A 122 4.04 0.83 -12.31
CA ILE A 122 4.49 0.45 -10.97
C ILE A 122 3.81 -0.84 -10.59
N ARG A 123 4.61 -1.86 -10.26
CA ARG A 123 4.11 -3.16 -9.79
C ARG A 123 4.25 -3.23 -8.28
N VAL A 124 3.14 -3.37 -7.57
CA VAL A 124 3.10 -3.59 -6.12
C VAL A 124 2.76 -5.06 -5.87
N VAL A 125 3.48 -5.67 -4.93
CA VAL A 125 3.33 -7.06 -4.54
C VAL A 125 3.11 -7.19 -3.04
N ARG A 126 2.29 -8.17 -2.65
CA ARG A 126 2.15 -8.63 -1.27
C ARG A 126 3.43 -9.36 -0.86
N THR A 127 3.96 -9.02 0.32
CA THR A 127 5.07 -9.73 0.95
C THR A 127 4.73 -10.09 2.40
N ASP A 128 5.57 -10.90 3.02
CA ASP A 128 5.52 -11.18 4.46
C ASP A 128 5.63 -9.91 5.33
N LYS A 129 6.32 -8.88 4.80
CA LYS A 129 6.54 -7.57 5.44
C LYS A 129 5.47 -6.53 5.11
N GLY A 130 4.39 -6.89 4.40
CA GLY A 130 3.36 -5.98 3.91
C GLY A 130 3.49 -5.70 2.41
N PHE A 131 2.84 -4.64 1.91
CA PHE A 131 2.93 -4.30 0.50
C PHE A 131 4.24 -3.62 0.14
N LYS A 132 4.80 -3.98 -1.02
CA LYS A 132 6.07 -3.43 -1.53
C LYS A 132 6.01 -3.22 -3.03
N VAL A 133 6.68 -2.20 -3.53
CA VAL A 133 6.96 -2.07 -4.96
C VAL A 133 7.98 -3.13 -5.36
N ARG A 134 7.72 -3.87 -6.44
CA ARG A 134 8.52 -5.03 -6.85
C ARG A 134 9.98 -4.69 -7.12
N SER A 135 10.22 -3.51 -7.71
CA SER A 135 11.54 -3.00 -8.08
C SER A 135 11.51 -1.48 -8.20
N TYR A 136 12.65 -0.82 -8.01
CA TYR A 136 12.80 0.59 -8.35
C TYR A 136 12.65 0.84 -9.86
N ALA A 137 13.14 -0.10 -10.68
CA ALA A 137 12.99 -0.05 -12.12
C ALA A 137 11.54 -0.32 -12.54
N SER A 138 11.13 0.30 -13.66
CA SER A 138 9.83 0.01 -14.29
C SER A 138 9.69 -1.50 -14.58
N PRO A 139 8.47 -2.06 -14.48
CA PRO A 139 8.17 -3.39 -14.99
C PRO A 139 8.62 -3.56 -16.44
N TYR A 140 8.91 -4.80 -16.84
CA TYR A 140 9.31 -5.09 -18.21
C TYR A 140 8.17 -4.80 -19.18
N ARG A 141 8.54 -4.49 -20.43
CA ARG A 141 7.58 -4.07 -21.45
C ARG A 141 6.50 -5.13 -21.71
N ASN A 142 6.88 -6.40 -21.74
CA ASN A 142 5.95 -7.50 -21.94
C ASN A 142 4.92 -7.59 -20.80
N GLU A 143 5.34 -7.41 -19.54
CA GLU A 143 4.41 -7.39 -18.40
C GLU A 143 3.41 -6.23 -18.51
N ILE A 144 3.88 -5.06 -18.95
CA ILE A 144 3.03 -3.89 -19.18
C ILE A 144 2.02 -4.19 -20.29
N ASP A 145 2.47 -4.73 -21.42
CA ASP A 145 1.60 -4.99 -22.58
C ASP A 145 0.54 -6.06 -22.27
N GLU A 146 0.84 -7.03 -21.39
CA GLU A 146 -0.13 -8.02 -20.91
C GLU A 146 -1.33 -7.39 -20.21
N VAL A 147 -1.12 -6.36 -19.39
CA VAL A 147 -2.23 -5.71 -18.65
C VAL A 147 -2.81 -4.50 -19.38
N ALA A 148 -1.98 -3.75 -20.12
CA ALA A 148 -2.39 -2.50 -20.75
C ALA A 148 -3.47 -2.69 -21.83
N ASN A 149 -3.54 -3.89 -22.42
CA ASN A 149 -4.56 -4.29 -23.39
C ASN A 149 -5.85 -4.79 -22.74
N THR A 150 -5.93 -4.83 -21.40
CA THR A 150 -7.12 -5.23 -20.66
C THR A 150 -7.84 -4.02 -20.06
N LYS A 151 -9.09 -4.21 -19.63
CA LYS A 151 -9.84 -3.17 -18.92
C LYS A 151 -9.25 -2.99 -17.51
N PRO A 152 -8.96 -1.76 -17.07
CA PRO A 152 -8.55 -1.51 -15.68
C PRO A 152 -9.58 -2.07 -14.69
N THR A 153 -9.08 -2.66 -13.60
CA THR A 153 -9.91 -3.09 -12.47
C THR A 153 -10.54 -1.89 -11.78
N ASN A 154 -9.78 -0.80 -11.66
CA ASN A 154 -10.25 0.46 -11.11
C ASN A 154 -9.52 1.66 -11.76
N GLU A 155 -10.10 2.84 -11.65
CA GLU A 155 -9.47 4.11 -12.02
C GLU A 155 -9.74 5.14 -10.93
N PHE A 156 -8.72 5.92 -10.59
CA PHE A 156 -8.86 7.04 -9.65
C PHE A 156 -7.95 8.19 -10.07
N SER A 157 -8.07 9.30 -9.37
CA SER A 157 -7.41 10.57 -9.64
C SER A 157 -7.01 11.24 -8.34
N SER A 158 -6.33 12.39 -8.45
CA SER A 158 -5.96 13.22 -7.30
C SER A 158 -7.15 13.85 -6.56
N GLU A 159 -8.36 13.79 -7.11
CA GLU A 159 -9.58 14.39 -6.53
C GLU A 159 -10.43 13.40 -5.73
N ASP A 160 -10.12 12.10 -5.80
CA ASP A 160 -10.79 11.02 -5.07
C ASP A 160 -10.24 10.86 -3.65
#